data_AF-A0A510JLJ8-F1
#
_entry.id   AF-A0A510JLJ8-F1
#
_cell.length_a   1.000
_cell.length_b   1.000
_cell.length_c   1.000
_cell.angle_alpha   90.00
_cell.angle_beta   90.00
_cell.angle_gamma   90.00
#
_symmetry.space_group_name_H-M   'P 1'
#
loop_
_entity.id
_entity.type
_entity.pdbx_description
1 polymer ?
#
loop_
_entity_poly.entity_id
_entity_poly.type
_entity_poly.pdbx_seq_one_letter_code
_entity_poly.pdbx_strand_id
1 'polypeptide(L)'
;MSGNVLERENVGGEIVTKKLDNIIKSGKEKIKKWKKIEIGIMALINTIIGFNTNAEPLNLPKEYSENIVVKGQEKDVFDYDFNSDGINEKVVVTYSAVNNLIGAVISIYTNQGGKDILTYQIAFDKKFNIMELQAMQKMLDKVKEYYPEYSKNIQPNETRYITIYGDNKTNDIVFDKVKFNNHSPENTNNFLFIKKSSSMLDAPNGSAIADLKFSEKPEILFDMVSDAPNAQTKWYYTEFTKRITTNVSKKVNKDKNGKVIAENPTTIKGFIAGGEDNVSRRGFYWDKMISKIEIVNDFITKATKANEQLYIVTEYAPLSRDKPSKKDKFGNKNNQSIIGYTNSKKEGEIINIPDQTIFRIIGEVNNMLKIETPFYGGPYFIEKKEDTYKKIENIKGEVNKFVAIDPSSQTEVLFQRNPETEKYEVVTYSYVTTGKDGWGSYETPHGAFLIAFTRPYMTFTRHAREGDKTLPGRSDLTIGGSAKYAVRFSGGGYMHGIPVGLNFKGSTLSTGTAQKIGTYKDSHKCVRHFDDQIEFIVKWINADSKIKDRDNTIPEEPVIAVVL
;
A
#
# COMPACT_ATOMS: atom_id res chain seq x y z
N MET A 1 38.90 26.87 39.52
CA MET A 1 38.91 27.83 38.39
C MET A 1 39.71 27.22 37.26
N SER A 2 39.22 27.39 36.02
CA SER A 2 39.81 27.07 34.70
C SER A 2 40.34 25.63 34.50
N GLY A 3 39.79 24.76 33.65
CA GLY A 3 39.10 24.99 32.38
C GLY A 3 40.04 24.57 31.24
N ASN A 4 40.02 23.29 30.85
CA ASN A 4 40.64 22.77 29.63
C ASN A 4 39.58 21.97 28.88
N VAL A 5 39.01 22.57 27.83
CA VAL A 5 38.17 21.89 26.84
C VAL A 5 39.01 21.78 25.58
N LEU A 6 39.37 20.54 25.24
CA LEU A 6 39.95 20.17 23.96
C LEU A 6 38.91 20.35 22.84
N GLU A 7 39.31 21.09 21.80
CA GLU A 7 38.62 21.18 20.51
C GLU A 7 38.38 19.78 19.93
N ARG A 8 37.13 19.49 19.58
CA ARG A 8 36.77 18.44 18.62
C ARG A 8 36.52 19.11 17.28
N GLU A 9 37.44 18.92 16.34
CA GLU A 9 37.25 19.28 14.94
C GLU A 9 36.05 18.52 14.36
N ASN A 10 35.07 19.27 13.84
CA ASN A 10 33.82 18.77 13.28
C ASN A 10 33.92 18.73 11.74
N VAL A 11 34.76 17.84 11.20
CA VAL A 11 35.08 17.80 9.76
C VAL A 11 34.02 17.09 8.90
N GLY A 12 32.96 16.54 9.50
CA GLY A 12 31.89 15.81 8.78
C GLY A 12 30.71 16.65 8.30
N GLY A 13 30.43 17.80 8.93
CA GLY A 13 29.22 18.59 8.67
C GLY A 13 29.35 19.59 7.50
N GLU A 14 30.55 20.09 7.25
CA GLU A 14 30.79 21.17 6.27
C GLU A 14 30.86 20.69 4.81
N ILE A 15 31.27 19.44 4.59
CA ILE A 15 31.39 18.85 3.24
C ILE A 15 30.00 18.43 2.73
N VAL A 16 29.12 17.98 3.62
CA VAL A 16 27.75 17.56 3.30
C VAL A 16 26.85 18.77 2.99
N THR A 17 27.01 19.87 3.73
CA THR A 17 26.29 21.14 3.48
C THR A 17 26.70 21.78 2.15
N LYS A 18 27.99 21.83 1.82
CA LYS A 18 28.47 22.35 0.51
C LYS A 18 27.98 21.53 -0.68
N LYS A 19 27.81 20.21 -0.53
CA LYS A 19 27.27 19.34 -1.58
C LYS A 19 25.77 19.57 -1.79
N LEU A 20 25.02 19.82 -0.71
CA LEU A 20 23.60 20.15 -0.74
C LEU A 20 23.34 21.53 -1.40
N ASP A 21 24.15 22.53 -1.05
CA ASP A 21 24.05 23.88 -1.60
C ASP A 21 24.34 23.92 -3.10
N ASN A 22 25.31 23.13 -3.57
CA ASN A 22 25.62 23.02 -5.00
C ASN A 22 24.52 22.32 -5.80
N ILE A 23 23.82 21.34 -5.22
CA ILE A 23 22.65 20.69 -5.83
C ILE A 23 21.49 21.68 -5.94
N ILE A 24 21.24 22.46 -4.88
CA ILE A 24 20.23 23.53 -4.87
C ILE A 24 20.54 24.61 -5.91
N LYS A 25 21.81 25.00 -6.06
CA LYS A 25 22.26 26.00 -7.04
C LYS A 25 22.12 25.48 -8.50
N SER A 26 22.47 24.22 -8.74
CA SER A 26 22.28 23.52 -10.02
C SER A 26 20.79 23.40 -10.41
N GLY A 27 19.92 23.11 -9.44
CA GLY A 27 18.47 23.14 -9.62
C GLY A 27 17.97 24.52 -10.04
N LYS A 28 18.43 25.58 -9.35
CA LYS A 28 18.09 26.99 -9.66
C LYS A 28 18.53 27.44 -11.06
N GLU A 29 19.69 26.99 -11.55
CA GLU A 29 20.17 27.35 -12.89
C GLU A 29 19.44 26.62 -14.03
N LYS A 30 19.05 25.35 -13.84
CA LYS A 30 18.21 24.63 -14.81
C LYS A 30 16.82 25.25 -14.96
N ILE A 31 16.26 25.75 -13.85
CA ILE A 31 14.97 26.46 -13.81
C ILE A 31 15.05 27.82 -14.54
N LYS A 32 16.16 28.56 -14.42
CA LYS A 32 16.36 29.84 -15.14
C LYS A 32 16.40 29.70 -16.67
N LYS A 33 16.86 28.55 -17.19
CA LYS A 33 17.05 28.34 -18.63
C LYS A 33 15.74 28.05 -19.39
N TRP A 34 14.64 27.77 -18.68
CA TRP A 34 13.30 27.47 -19.22
C TRP A 34 12.40 28.71 -19.40
N LYS A 35 12.94 29.93 -19.23
CA LYS A 35 12.25 31.23 -19.32
C LYS A 35 11.58 31.60 -20.67
N LYS A 36 11.44 30.69 -21.64
CA LYS A 36 10.91 31.01 -22.99
C LYS A 36 9.70 30.19 -23.44
N ILE A 37 9.15 29.30 -22.62
CA ILE A 37 7.96 28.51 -22.98
C ILE A 37 6.86 28.78 -21.94
N GLU A 38 5.86 29.55 -22.41
CA GLU A 38 4.48 29.76 -21.93
C GLU A 38 4.23 30.25 -20.49
N ILE A 39 3.64 31.45 -20.44
CA ILE A 39 3.65 32.44 -19.36
C ILE A 39 2.55 32.23 -18.29
N GLY A 40 1.73 31.18 -18.38
CA GLY A 40 0.63 30.92 -17.41
C GLY A 40 0.96 30.00 -16.23
N ILE A 41 2.17 29.42 -16.19
CA ILE A 41 2.55 28.33 -15.25
C ILE A 41 3.68 28.75 -14.29
N MET A 42 4.34 29.89 -14.55
CA MET A 42 5.57 30.32 -13.88
C MET A 42 5.38 31.15 -12.59
N ALA A 43 4.18 31.17 -12.02
CA ALA A 43 3.98 31.63 -10.63
C ALA A 43 4.18 30.48 -9.63
N LEU A 44 5.06 29.53 -9.94
CA LEU A 44 5.54 28.51 -9.01
C LEU A 44 7.05 28.70 -8.87
N ILE A 45 7.50 28.78 -7.62
CA ILE A 45 8.90 28.80 -7.16
C ILE A 45 9.44 30.23 -6.98
N ASN A 46 9.11 30.81 -5.83
CA ASN A 46 10.10 31.48 -5.01
C ASN A 46 9.79 31.24 -3.53
N THR A 47 10.84 30.86 -2.79
CA THR A 47 11.01 30.70 -1.33
C THR A 47 10.61 29.30 -0.72
N ILE A 48 11.21 28.96 0.44
CA ILE A 48 11.05 27.66 1.14
C ILE A 48 10.99 27.91 2.65
N ILE A 49 9.89 27.57 3.36
CA ILE A 49 9.86 27.12 4.78
C ILE A 49 8.62 26.23 5.06
N GLY A 50 8.83 24.98 5.55
CA GLY A 50 7.99 24.23 6.53
C GLY A 50 6.63 23.61 6.11
N PHE A 51 6.38 22.31 6.43
CA PHE A 51 5.03 21.71 6.32
C PHE A 51 4.68 20.79 7.49
N ASN A 52 3.37 20.75 7.79
CA ASN A 52 2.72 19.90 8.78
C ASN A 52 1.90 18.83 8.03
N THR A 53 2.07 17.55 8.36
CA THR A 53 1.81 16.42 7.43
C THR A 53 0.43 15.79 7.47
N ASN A 54 -0.60 16.48 7.94
CA ASN A 54 -1.98 15.99 7.90
C ASN A 54 -2.86 17.06 7.26
N ALA A 55 -3.23 16.91 5.99
CA ALA A 55 -3.93 17.96 5.25
C ALA A 55 -5.42 17.99 5.63
N GLU A 56 -5.73 18.56 6.79
CA GLU A 56 -6.98 19.31 6.92
C GLU A 56 -6.99 20.41 5.85
N PRO A 57 -8.16 20.77 5.29
CA PRO A 57 -8.25 21.88 4.36
C PRO A 57 -7.54 23.13 4.89
N LEU A 58 -6.84 23.85 4.02
CA LEU A 58 -6.27 25.13 4.40
C LEU A 58 -7.40 26.07 4.83
N ASN A 59 -7.25 26.62 6.03
CA ASN A 59 -8.18 27.60 6.57
C ASN A 59 -7.94 28.95 5.89
N LEU A 60 -8.53 29.12 4.70
CA LEU A 60 -8.49 30.34 3.90
C LEU A 60 -9.82 31.10 4.05
N PRO A 61 -9.80 32.45 3.95
CA PRO A 61 -11.03 33.23 4.01
C PRO A 61 -11.90 32.92 2.80
N LYS A 62 -13.22 32.95 3.04
CA LYS A 62 -14.23 32.66 2.02
C LYS A 62 -14.27 33.71 0.90
N GLU A 63 -14.02 34.98 1.23
CA GLU A 63 -13.86 36.06 0.25
C GLU A 63 -12.37 36.35 0.06
N TYR A 64 -11.94 36.50 -1.19
CA TYR A 64 -10.54 36.79 -1.51
C TYR A 64 -10.11 38.16 -0.96
N SER A 65 -8.87 38.25 -0.49
CA SER A 65 -8.20 39.52 -0.23
C SER A 65 -6.72 39.42 -0.55
N GLU A 66 -6.11 40.52 -0.98
CA GLU A 66 -4.66 40.56 -1.29
C GLU A 66 -3.80 40.18 -0.07
N ASN A 67 -4.31 40.46 1.13
CA ASN A 67 -3.64 40.24 2.41
C ASN A 67 -3.79 38.81 2.98
N ILE A 68 -4.24 37.83 2.19
CA ILE A 68 -4.29 36.42 2.65
C ILE A 68 -2.91 35.96 3.12
N VAL A 69 -2.81 35.44 4.34
CA VAL A 69 -1.57 34.85 4.87
C VAL A 69 -1.87 33.42 5.32
N VAL A 70 -1.07 32.46 4.85
CA VAL A 70 -1.12 31.07 5.31
C VAL A 70 0.11 30.79 6.16
N LYS A 71 -0.10 30.50 7.44
CA LYS A 71 1.00 30.37 8.40
C LYS A 71 1.92 29.21 8.03
N GLY A 72 3.20 29.51 7.84
CA GLY A 72 4.22 28.51 7.53
C GLY A 72 4.13 27.95 6.12
N GLN A 73 3.48 28.65 5.20
CA GLN A 73 3.44 28.29 3.77
C GLN A 73 3.63 29.55 2.93
N GLU A 74 4.11 29.34 1.72
CA GLU A 74 4.27 30.40 0.74
C GLU A 74 3.12 30.40 -0.23
N LYS A 75 2.87 31.56 -0.85
CA LYS A 75 1.77 31.73 -1.78
C LYS A 75 2.19 32.46 -3.03
N ASP A 76 1.58 32.05 -4.13
CA ASP A 76 1.59 32.77 -5.39
C ASP A 76 0.14 32.98 -5.84
N VAL A 77 -0.15 34.15 -6.42
CA VAL A 77 -1.51 34.51 -6.86
C VAL A 77 -1.49 34.94 -8.32
N PHE A 78 -2.43 34.43 -9.11
CA PHE A 78 -2.62 34.82 -10.51
C PHE A 78 -4.07 34.66 -10.93
N ASP A 79 -4.40 35.26 -12.07
CA ASP A 79 -5.70 35.16 -12.72
C ASP A 79 -5.63 34.14 -13.87
N TYR A 80 -6.62 33.26 -13.98
CA TYR A 80 -6.68 32.26 -15.05
C TYR A 80 -8.12 31.93 -15.39
N ASP A 81 -8.44 31.79 -16.68
CA ASP A 81 -9.75 31.36 -17.19
C ASP A 81 -9.73 29.85 -17.45
N PHE A 82 -10.33 29.07 -16.55
CA PHE A 82 -10.29 27.61 -16.61
C PHE A 82 -11.22 26.97 -17.63
N ASN A 83 -12.35 27.60 -17.94
CA ASN A 83 -13.38 27.07 -18.83
C ASN A 83 -13.44 27.80 -20.19
N SER A 84 -12.53 28.75 -20.43
CA SER A 84 -12.46 29.60 -21.62
C SER A 84 -13.74 30.39 -21.86
N ASP A 85 -14.42 30.82 -20.80
CA ASP A 85 -15.65 31.63 -20.87
C ASP A 85 -15.39 33.15 -20.92
N GLY A 86 -14.13 33.57 -20.83
CA GLY A 86 -13.70 34.96 -20.82
C GLY A 86 -13.66 35.61 -19.44
N ILE A 87 -13.99 34.87 -18.36
CA ILE A 87 -13.95 35.33 -16.97
C ILE A 87 -12.77 34.64 -16.27
N ASN A 88 -11.83 35.44 -15.76
CA ASN A 88 -10.72 34.90 -14.99
C ASN A 88 -11.15 34.55 -13.56
N GLU A 89 -10.79 33.36 -13.11
CA GLU A 89 -10.76 33.00 -11.69
C GLU A 89 -9.48 33.49 -11.00
N LYS A 90 -9.60 33.86 -9.73
CA LYS A 90 -8.46 34.18 -8.85
C LYS A 90 -7.88 32.89 -8.29
N VAL A 91 -6.62 32.59 -8.60
CA VAL A 91 -5.94 31.36 -8.19
C VAL A 91 -4.87 31.68 -7.16
N VAL A 92 -4.97 31.04 -5.99
CA VAL A 92 -3.97 31.10 -4.92
C VAL A 92 -3.30 29.73 -4.80
N VAL A 93 -2.04 29.64 -5.21
CA VAL A 93 -1.23 28.43 -5.04
C VAL A 93 -0.46 28.57 -3.76
N THR A 94 -0.73 27.69 -2.80
CA THR A 94 -0.03 27.66 -1.52
C THR A 94 0.88 26.44 -1.46
N TYR A 95 2.14 26.61 -1.07
CA TYR A 95 3.11 25.52 -1.06
C TYR A 95 4.14 25.62 0.05
N SER A 96 4.85 24.50 0.22
CA SER A 96 5.96 24.37 1.15
C SER A 96 6.93 23.31 0.66
N ALA A 97 8.18 23.36 1.12
CA ALA A 97 9.15 22.30 0.88
C ALA A 97 9.81 21.84 2.18
N VAL A 98 9.85 20.52 2.40
CA VAL A 98 10.57 19.87 3.51
C VAL A 98 11.32 18.67 2.95
N ASN A 99 12.62 18.56 3.24
CA ASN A 99 13.45 17.43 2.80
C ASN A 99 13.37 17.15 1.28
N ASN A 100 13.42 18.21 0.46
CA ASN A 100 13.28 18.15 -1.01
C ASN A 100 11.92 17.67 -1.52
N LEU A 101 10.89 17.59 -0.67
CA LEU A 101 9.51 17.29 -1.06
C LEU A 101 8.64 18.54 -0.97
N ILE A 102 7.96 18.88 -2.06
CA ILE A 102 6.99 19.97 -2.17
C ILE A 102 5.58 19.44 -1.94
N GLY A 103 4.86 20.07 -1.02
CA GLY A 103 3.41 19.96 -0.92
C GLY A 103 2.77 21.25 -1.45
N ALA A 104 1.77 21.12 -2.32
CA ALA A 104 1.05 22.25 -2.91
C ALA A 104 -0.46 22.07 -2.78
N VAL A 105 -1.17 23.17 -2.53
CA VAL A 105 -2.63 23.28 -2.50
C VAL A 105 -3.02 24.45 -3.39
N ILE A 106 -3.98 24.23 -4.29
CA ILE A 106 -4.45 25.23 -5.23
C ILE A 106 -5.85 25.64 -4.82
N SER A 107 -6.01 26.91 -4.49
CA SER A 107 -7.30 27.47 -4.09
C SER A 107 -7.81 28.38 -5.19
N ILE A 108 -9.00 28.09 -5.70
CA ILE A 108 -9.63 28.81 -6.80
C ILE A 108 -10.83 29.56 -6.25
N TYR A 109 -10.80 30.88 -6.47
CA TYR A 109 -11.88 31.79 -6.13
C TYR A 109 -12.63 32.16 -7.41
N THR A 110 -13.94 31.88 -7.44
CA THR A 110 -14.79 32.22 -8.58
C THR A 110 -15.59 33.48 -8.31
N ASN A 111 -15.87 34.27 -9.35
CA ASN A 111 -16.64 35.49 -9.20
C ASN A 111 -18.14 35.15 -8.99
N GLN A 112 -18.66 35.50 -7.82
CA GLN A 112 -20.06 35.29 -7.45
C GLN A 112 -20.64 36.62 -6.96
N GLY A 113 -21.45 37.26 -7.80
CA GLY A 113 -22.08 38.54 -7.47
C GLY A 113 -21.07 39.68 -7.28
N GLY A 114 -19.99 39.70 -8.07
CA GLY A 114 -18.95 40.74 -8.00
C GLY A 114 -17.90 40.53 -6.91
N LYS A 115 -17.97 39.41 -6.19
CA LYS A 115 -17.00 39.01 -5.17
C LYS A 115 -16.30 37.73 -5.58
N ASP A 116 -15.00 37.65 -5.31
CA ASP A 116 -14.24 36.43 -5.55
C ASP A 116 -14.36 35.52 -4.33
N ILE A 117 -15.11 34.43 -4.47
CA ILE A 117 -15.47 33.50 -3.39
C ILE A 117 -14.71 32.20 -3.54
N LEU A 118 -14.13 31.68 -2.44
CA LEU A 118 -13.42 30.41 -2.42
C LEU A 118 -14.40 29.29 -2.77
N THR A 119 -14.17 28.65 -3.92
CA THR A 119 -15.08 27.64 -4.47
C THR A 119 -14.40 26.28 -4.57
N TYR A 120 -13.09 26.25 -4.85
CA TYR A 120 -12.35 25.00 -4.94
C TYR A 120 -11.06 25.09 -4.13
N GLN A 121 -10.74 24.01 -3.42
CA GLN A 121 -9.42 23.81 -2.84
C GLN A 121 -8.91 22.42 -3.22
N ILE A 122 -7.81 22.38 -3.96
CA ILE A 122 -7.32 21.21 -4.66
C ILE A 122 -5.97 20.81 -4.06
N ALA A 123 -5.89 19.58 -3.59
CA ALA A 123 -4.69 18.93 -3.11
C ALA A 123 -4.32 17.73 -4.00
N PHE A 124 -3.13 17.19 -3.78
CA PHE A 124 -2.61 16.02 -4.49
C PHE A 124 -2.34 14.88 -3.51
N ASP A 125 -2.51 13.64 -3.98
CA ASP A 125 -2.33 12.43 -3.15
C ASP A 125 -0.86 12.12 -2.81
N LYS A 126 0.08 12.83 -3.44
CA LYS A 126 1.51 12.71 -3.22
C LYS A 126 2.20 14.07 -3.11
N LYS A 127 3.36 14.05 -2.44
CA LYS A 127 4.31 15.17 -2.46
C LYS A 127 5.24 15.00 -3.65
N PHE A 128 5.72 16.12 -4.18
CA PHE A 128 6.60 16.13 -5.35
C PHE A 128 8.05 16.29 -4.93
N ASN A 129 8.96 15.48 -5.47
CA ASN A 129 10.37 15.80 -5.33
C ASN A 129 10.67 17.09 -6.12
N ILE A 130 11.45 18.02 -5.55
CA ILE A 130 11.88 19.26 -6.24
C ILE A 130 12.56 18.95 -7.58
N MET A 131 13.18 17.77 -7.70
CA MET A 131 13.85 17.31 -8.92
C MET A 131 12.89 16.76 -9.99
N GLU A 132 11.60 16.57 -9.67
CA GLU A 132 10.56 15.98 -10.53
C GLU A 132 9.60 17.04 -11.13
N LEU A 133 10.16 18.15 -11.63
CA LEU A 133 9.39 19.27 -12.16
C LEU A 133 8.37 18.87 -13.24
N GLN A 134 8.69 17.87 -14.06
CA GLN A 134 7.76 17.37 -15.09
C GLN A 134 6.55 16.63 -14.48
N ALA A 135 6.74 15.89 -13.39
CA ALA A 135 5.64 15.20 -12.71
C ALA A 135 4.73 16.23 -12.01
N MET A 136 5.33 17.25 -11.41
CA MET A 136 4.60 18.37 -10.83
C MET A 136 3.79 19.10 -11.90
N GLN A 137 4.39 19.42 -13.06
CA GLN A 137 3.68 20.07 -14.17
C GLN A 137 2.47 19.26 -14.63
N LYS A 138 2.64 17.96 -14.88
CA LYS A 138 1.55 17.08 -15.30
C LYS A 138 0.40 17.07 -14.29
N MET A 139 0.69 17.12 -12.99
CA MET A 139 -0.34 17.16 -11.96
C MET A 139 -1.03 18.52 -11.88
N LEU A 140 -0.31 19.62 -12.16
CA LEU A 140 -0.93 20.94 -12.30
C LEU A 140 -1.82 21.01 -13.54
N ASP A 141 -1.43 20.38 -14.65
CA ASP A 141 -2.26 20.32 -15.87
C ASP A 141 -3.58 19.59 -15.61
N LYS A 142 -3.58 18.60 -14.68
CA LYS A 142 -4.79 17.88 -14.26
C LYS A 142 -5.82 18.77 -13.57
N VAL A 143 -5.38 19.85 -12.91
CA VAL A 143 -6.28 20.84 -12.31
C VAL A 143 -7.15 21.47 -13.39
N LYS A 144 -6.54 21.82 -14.53
CA LYS A 144 -7.23 22.38 -15.69
C LYS A 144 -8.08 21.32 -16.39
N GLU A 145 -7.51 20.14 -16.64
CA GLU A 145 -8.21 19.03 -17.30
C GLU A 145 -9.50 18.65 -16.58
N TYR A 146 -9.49 18.66 -15.24
CA TYR A 146 -10.64 18.25 -14.43
C TYR A 146 -11.57 19.39 -14.01
N TYR A 147 -11.24 20.66 -14.31
CA TYR A 147 -12.10 21.81 -13.99
C TYR A 147 -13.53 21.68 -14.50
N PRO A 148 -13.77 21.25 -15.76
CA PRO A 148 -15.14 21.04 -16.25
C PRO A 148 -15.91 19.93 -15.52
N GLU A 149 -15.23 19.07 -14.76
CA GLU A 149 -15.84 17.94 -14.06
C GLU A 149 -16.19 18.31 -12.62
N TYR A 150 -15.22 18.82 -11.84
CA TYR A 150 -15.49 19.21 -10.45
C TYR A 150 -16.28 20.51 -10.31
N SER A 151 -16.53 21.25 -11.40
CA SER A 151 -17.43 22.41 -11.42
C SER A 151 -18.91 22.05 -11.62
N LYS A 152 -19.23 20.83 -12.09
CA LYS A 152 -20.61 20.44 -12.39
C LYS A 152 -21.52 20.54 -11.16
N ASN A 153 -22.69 21.11 -11.32
CA ASN A 153 -23.72 21.27 -10.28
C ASN A 153 -23.24 22.02 -9.01
N ILE A 154 -22.21 22.87 -9.10
CA ILE A 154 -21.76 23.70 -7.98
C ILE A 154 -22.88 24.65 -7.54
N GLN A 155 -23.10 24.78 -6.23
CA GLN A 155 -24.06 25.71 -5.65
C GLN A 155 -23.40 27.04 -5.28
N PRO A 156 -24.16 28.16 -5.25
CA PRO A 156 -23.65 29.42 -4.73
C PRO A 156 -23.10 29.26 -3.31
N ASN A 157 -21.95 29.88 -3.03
CA ASN A 157 -21.26 29.84 -1.75
C ASN A 157 -20.76 28.43 -1.30
N GLU A 158 -20.84 27.41 -2.14
CA GLU A 158 -20.24 26.09 -1.90
C GLU A 158 -18.71 26.12 -2.04
N THR A 159 -17.99 25.44 -1.15
CA THR A 159 -16.58 25.07 -1.34
C THR A 159 -16.48 23.57 -1.54
N ARG A 160 -15.79 23.15 -2.60
CA ARG A 160 -15.40 21.76 -2.81
C ARG A 160 -13.92 21.57 -2.49
N TYR A 161 -13.63 20.57 -1.67
CA TYR A 161 -12.28 20.12 -1.38
C TYR A 161 -11.99 18.91 -2.25
N ILE A 162 -11.00 19.01 -3.12
CA ILE A 162 -10.67 17.99 -4.13
C ILE A 162 -9.28 17.42 -3.86
N THR A 163 -9.16 16.10 -3.95
CA THR A 163 -7.86 15.43 -4.01
C THR A 163 -7.69 14.80 -5.39
N ILE A 164 -6.75 15.31 -6.19
CA ILE A 164 -6.39 14.72 -7.48
C ILE A 164 -5.38 13.59 -7.24
N TYR A 165 -5.64 12.44 -7.86
CA TYR A 165 -4.80 11.27 -7.78
C TYR A 165 -3.92 11.17 -9.03
N GLY A 166 -2.61 10.98 -8.82
CA GLY A 166 -1.65 10.78 -9.89
C GLY A 166 -1.25 9.31 -10.08
N ASP A 167 -0.26 9.10 -10.94
CA ASP A 167 0.51 7.84 -10.94
C ASP A 167 1.09 7.64 -9.53
N ASN A 168 0.78 6.51 -8.91
CA ASN A 168 1.20 6.18 -7.55
C ASN A 168 2.62 5.60 -7.48
N LYS A 169 3.30 5.44 -8.63
CA LYS A 169 4.69 4.98 -8.71
C LYS A 169 5.67 6.04 -8.25
N THR A 170 6.79 5.58 -7.70
CA THR A 170 7.88 6.42 -7.21
C THR A 170 9.23 6.05 -7.80
N ASN A 171 10.17 7.00 -7.76
CA ASN A 171 11.48 6.88 -8.39
C ASN A 171 12.44 5.90 -7.69
N ASP A 172 12.10 5.48 -6.47
CA ASP A 172 12.81 4.45 -5.72
C ASP A 172 12.46 3.04 -6.21
N ILE A 173 11.47 2.94 -7.10
CA ILE A 173 10.94 1.68 -7.63
C ILE A 173 11.17 1.58 -9.12
N VAL A 174 11.69 0.43 -9.54
CA VAL A 174 12.06 0.12 -10.91
C VAL A 174 11.06 -0.90 -11.48
N PHE A 175 10.29 -0.48 -12.49
CA PHE A 175 9.18 -1.26 -13.07
C PHE A 175 9.49 -1.94 -14.41
N ASP A 176 10.58 -1.55 -15.09
CA ASP A 176 10.98 -2.13 -16.38
C ASP A 176 11.51 -3.58 -16.25
N LYS A 177 11.73 -4.05 -15.02
CA LYS A 177 12.23 -5.39 -14.70
C LYS A 177 11.17 -6.39 -14.21
N VAL A 178 9.88 -6.11 -14.44
CA VAL A 178 8.81 -7.06 -14.13
C VAL A 178 9.02 -8.36 -14.90
N LYS A 179 9.21 -9.47 -14.16
CA LYS A 179 9.55 -10.79 -14.72
C LYS A 179 8.32 -11.65 -14.98
N PHE A 180 7.22 -11.37 -14.30
CA PHE A 180 5.98 -12.13 -14.42
C PHE A 180 4.77 -11.23 -14.16
N ASN A 181 3.80 -11.24 -15.07
CA ASN A 181 2.61 -10.41 -14.99
C ASN A 181 1.32 -11.14 -15.37
N ASN A 182 1.30 -12.48 -15.37
CA ASN A 182 0.05 -13.20 -15.60
C ASN A 182 -0.95 -12.88 -14.48
N HIS A 183 -2.21 -12.68 -14.86
CA HIS A 183 -3.31 -12.29 -13.96
C HIS A 183 -3.08 -10.99 -13.14
N SER A 184 -1.93 -10.31 -13.28
CA SER A 184 -1.68 -8.97 -12.75
C SER A 184 -2.59 -7.93 -13.39
N PRO A 185 -3.06 -6.92 -12.65
CA PRO A 185 -3.82 -5.84 -13.26
C PRO A 185 -2.96 -5.04 -14.24
N GLU A 186 -3.59 -4.46 -15.26
CA GLU A 186 -2.90 -3.57 -16.19
C GLU A 186 -2.63 -2.19 -15.60
N ASN A 187 -3.59 -1.68 -14.81
CA ASN A 187 -3.45 -0.43 -14.08
C ASN A 187 -3.27 -0.71 -12.58
N THR A 188 -2.28 -0.06 -11.99
CA THR A 188 -1.93 -0.18 -10.56
C THR A 188 -2.25 1.08 -9.76
N ASN A 189 -2.80 2.11 -10.40
CA ASN A 189 -3.24 3.35 -9.77
C ASN A 189 -4.33 3.09 -8.74
N ASN A 190 -4.67 4.13 -7.99
CA ASN A 190 -5.74 4.07 -7.01
C ASN A 190 -7.08 3.79 -7.72
N PHE A 191 -7.84 2.84 -7.19
CA PHE A 191 -9.10 2.39 -7.77
C PHE A 191 -10.17 2.29 -6.69
N LEU A 192 -11.43 2.37 -7.13
CA LEU A 192 -12.58 2.22 -6.26
C LEU A 192 -13.09 0.79 -6.39
N PHE A 193 -12.92 -0.03 -5.36
CA PHE A 193 -13.49 -1.37 -5.36
C PHE A 193 -14.99 -1.32 -5.09
N ILE A 194 -15.78 -1.81 -6.06
CA ILE A 194 -17.24 -1.86 -5.98
C ILE A 194 -17.69 -3.08 -5.15
N LYS A 195 -18.24 -2.83 -3.96
CA LYS A 195 -18.74 -3.85 -3.01
C LYS A 195 -20.19 -4.24 -3.28
N LYS A 196 -20.99 -3.29 -3.78
CA LYS A 196 -22.39 -3.47 -4.20
C LYS A 196 -22.60 -2.70 -5.49
N SER A 197 -23.56 -3.13 -6.32
CA SER A 197 -23.86 -2.44 -7.57
C SER A 197 -24.03 -0.94 -7.33
N SER A 198 -23.31 -0.14 -8.09
CA SER A 198 -23.22 1.31 -7.90
C SER A 198 -23.38 2.01 -9.24
N SER A 199 -24.25 3.01 -9.31
CA SER A 199 -24.41 3.82 -10.51
C SER A 199 -23.29 4.85 -10.62
N MET A 200 -22.73 4.95 -11.82
CA MET A 200 -21.83 6.02 -12.23
C MET A 200 -22.67 7.14 -12.84
N LEU A 201 -22.48 8.36 -12.37
CA LEU A 201 -23.25 9.56 -12.75
C LEU A 201 -22.42 10.50 -13.64
N ASP A 202 -23.08 11.32 -14.44
CA ASP A 202 -22.45 12.37 -15.26
C ASP A 202 -21.95 13.58 -14.43
N ALA A 203 -22.57 13.81 -13.28
CA ALA A 203 -22.27 14.85 -12.31
C ALA A 203 -22.63 14.39 -10.88
N PRO A 204 -22.14 15.06 -9.83
CA PRO A 204 -22.65 14.87 -8.47
C PRO A 204 -24.16 15.10 -8.43
N ASN A 205 -24.91 14.13 -7.89
CA ASN A 205 -26.38 14.12 -7.91
C ASN A 205 -27.01 14.22 -9.32
N GLY A 206 -26.25 13.85 -10.35
CA GLY A 206 -26.69 13.87 -11.75
C GLY A 206 -27.39 12.58 -12.18
N SER A 207 -27.44 12.37 -13.49
CA SER A 207 -28.09 11.20 -14.11
C SER A 207 -27.12 10.03 -14.23
N ALA A 208 -27.64 8.81 -14.08
CA ALA A 208 -26.83 7.60 -14.26
C ALA A 208 -26.42 7.42 -15.74
N ILE A 209 -25.13 7.21 -15.98
CA ILE A 209 -24.54 6.97 -17.30
C ILE A 209 -24.01 5.55 -17.47
N ALA A 210 -23.75 4.84 -16.36
CA ALA A 210 -23.38 3.44 -16.35
C ALA A 210 -23.69 2.80 -14.98
N ASP A 211 -23.85 1.49 -14.95
CA ASP A 211 -23.95 0.72 -13.71
C ASP A 211 -22.71 -0.18 -13.56
N LEU A 212 -22.03 -0.01 -12.43
CA LEU A 212 -20.90 -0.83 -12.06
C LEU A 212 -21.34 -1.98 -11.16
N LYS A 213 -20.81 -3.17 -11.44
CA LYS A 213 -21.11 -4.42 -10.74
C LYS A 213 -20.09 -4.68 -9.64
N PHE A 214 -20.48 -5.57 -8.72
CA PHE A 214 -19.56 -6.12 -7.73
C PHE A 214 -18.24 -6.55 -8.37
N SER A 215 -17.14 -6.29 -7.66
CA SER A 215 -15.76 -6.61 -8.03
C SER A 215 -15.10 -5.74 -9.10
N GLU A 216 -15.86 -4.88 -9.79
CA GLU A 216 -15.31 -3.89 -10.69
C GLU A 216 -14.45 -2.86 -9.92
N LYS A 217 -13.46 -2.31 -10.62
CA LYS A 217 -12.38 -1.50 -10.05
C LYS A 217 -12.08 -0.29 -10.96
N PRO A 218 -13.02 0.64 -11.12
CA PRO A 218 -12.74 1.88 -11.85
C PRO A 218 -11.58 2.64 -11.19
N GLU A 219 -10.70 3.20 -12.02
CA GLU A 219 -9.58 4.04 -11.59
C GLU A 219 -10.13 5.34 -11.00
N ILE A 220 -9.56 5.80 -9.89
CA ILE A 220 -9.92 7.08 -9.28
C ILE A 220 -9.01 8.15 -9.86
N LEU A 221 -9.61 9.17 -10.48
CA LEU A 221 -8.90 10.33 -11.02
C LEU A 221 -8.83 11.45 -9.98
N PHE A 222 -9.95 11.72 -9.31
CA PHE A 222 -10.00 12.60 -8.14
C PHE A 222 -11.15 12.18 -7.21
N ASP A 223 -11.08 12.62 -5.95
CA ASP A 223 -12.24 12.63 -5.07
C ASP A 223 -12.52 14.04 -4.56
N MET A 224 -13.75 14.27 -4.12
CA MET A 224 -14.13 15.53 -3.53
C MET A 224 -15.20 15.42 -2.45
N VAL A 225 -15.18 16.40 -1.54
CA VAL A 225 -16.19 16.61 -0.50
C VAL A 225 -16.62 18.07 -0.55
N SER A 226 -17.89 18.34 -0.32
CA SER A 226 -18.49 19.68 -0.30
C SER A 226 -18.72 20.15 1.13
N ASP A 227 -18.56 21.45 1.39
CA ASP A 227 -18.98 22.08 2.66
C ASP A 227 -20.46 22.48 2.68
N ALA A 228 -21.20 22.28 1.58
CA ALA A 228 -22.59 22.65 1.51
C ALA A 228 -23.41 21.86 2.56
N PRO A 229 -24.44 22.49 3.18
CA PRO A 229 -25.30 21.82 4.14
C PRO A 229 -25.89 20.52 3.56
N ASN A 230 -25.75 19.41 4.29
CA ASN A 230 -26.19 18.07 3.88
C ASN A 230 -25.44 17.44 2.67
N ALA A 231 -24.32 18.03 2.22
CA ALA A 231 -23.52 17.55 1.08
C ALA A 231 -22.23 16.79 1.50
N GLN A 232 -22.24 16.10 2.65
CA GLN A 232 -21.08 15.34 3.14
C GLN A 232 -20.77 14.07 2.35
N THR A 233 -21.51 13.79 1.28
CA THR A 233 -21.21 12.69 0.37
C THR A 233 -19.85 12.91 -0.27
N LYS A 234 -18.92 12.00 -0.01
CA LYS A 234 -17.65 11.96 -0.74
C LYS A 234 -17.90 11.45 -2.15
N TRP A 235 -17.57 12.23 -3.17
CA TRP A 235 -17.71 11.86 -4.57
C TRP A 235 -16.37 11.40 -5.13
N TYR A 236 -16.37 10.33 -5.91
CA TYR A 236 -15.20 9.86 -6.66
C TYR A 236 -15.45 10.07 -8.14
N TYR A 237 -14.62 10.86 -8.82
CA TYR A 237 -14.60 10.89 -10.28
C TYR A 237 -13.64 9.82 -10.79
N THR A 238 -14.17 8.94 -11.64
CA THR A 238 -13.51 7.70 -11.98
C THR A 238 -13.51 7.42 -13.47
N GLU A 239 -12.53 6.64 -13.92
CA GLU A 239 -12.46 6.08 -15.27
C GLU A 239 -12.64 4.57 -15.23
N PHE A 240 -13.51 4.04 -16.10
CA PHE A 240 -13.74 2.62 -16.22
C PHE A 240 -13.73 2.17 -17.67
N THR A 241 -12.83 1.26 -18.01
CA THR A 241 -12.83 0.58 -19.29
C THR A 241 -13.52 -0.76 -19.16
N LYS A 242 -14.71 -0.89 -19.73
CA LYS A 242 -15.44 -2.16 -19.73
C LYS A 242 -14.80 -3.12 -20.74
N ARG A 243 -14.30 -4.24 -20.24
CA ARG A 243 -13.63 -5.28 -21.03
C ARG A 243 -14.36 -6.61 -20.92
N ILE A 244 -14.19 -7.46 -21.93
CA ILE A 244 -14.71 -8.83 -21.93
C ILE A 244 -13.76 -9.73 -21.14
N THR A 245 -12.45 -9.49 -21.23
CA THR A 245 -11.42 -10.12 -20.40
C THR A 245 -11.38 -9.56 -18.97
N THR A 246 -11.12 -10.45 -18.02
CA THR A 246 -10.92 -10.12 -16.60
C THR A 246 -9.52 -10.56 -16.18
N ASN A 247 -9.08 -10.14 -14.99
CA ASN A 247 -7.82 -10.63 -14.44
C ASN A 247 -7.79 -12.16 -14.28
N VAL A 248 -8.95 -12.82 -14.10
CA VAL A 248 -9.09 -14.29 -14.06
C VAL A 248 -8.97 -14.90 -15.46
N SER A 249 -9.45 -14.20 -16.47
CA SER A 249 -9.68 -14.71 -17.81
C SER A 249 -8.79 -14.04 -18.87
N LYS A 250 -7.54 -13.65 -18.54
CA LYS A 250 -6.54 -13.02 -19.44
C LYS A 250 -6.30 -13.67 -20.82
N LYS A 251 -7.07 -14.71 -21.17
CA LYS A 251 -7.16 -15.30 -22.50
C LYS A 251 -7.68 -14.30 -23.54
N VAL A 252 -7.03 -14.32 -24.69
CA VAL A 252 -7.58 -13.81 -25.94
C VAL A 252 -8.95 -14.46 -26.17
N ASN A 253 -10.01 -13.65 -26.23
CA ASN A 253 -11.34 -14.15 -26.54
C ASN A 253 -11.34 -14.75 -27.95
N LYS A 254 -11.80 -15.99 -28.07
CA LYS A 254 -11.89 -16.71 -29.34
C LYS A 254 -13.33 -17.14 -29.55
N ASP A 255 -13.80 -17.08 -30.79
CA ASP A 255 -15.10 -17.61 -31.17
C ASP A 255 -15.10 -19.15 -31.12
N LYS A 256 -16.26 -19.76 -31.43
CA LYS A 256 -16.44 -21.21 -31.46
C LYS A 256 -15.51 -21.92 -32.47
N ASN A 257 -14.90 -21.17 -33.39
CA ASN A 257 -14.00 -21.66 -34.44
C ASN A 257 -12.52 -21.34 -34.12
N GLY A 258 -12.23 -20.78 -32.94
CA GLY A 258 -10.87 -20.46 -32.51
C GLY A 258 -10.33 -19.13 -33.06
N LYS A 259 -11.13 -18.32 -33.77
CA LYS A 259 -10.72 -17.01 -34.27
C LYS A 259 -10.77 -15.98 -33.16
N VAL A 260 -9.73 -15.16 -33.07
CA VAL A 260 -9.65 -14.06 -32.09
C VAL A 260 -10.78 -13.05 -32.33
N ILE A 261 -11.56 -12.80 -31.30
CA ILE A 261 -12.57 -11.75 -31.25
C ILE A 261 -11.85 -10.47 -30.81
N ALA A 262 -11.89 -9.43 -31.65
CA ALA A 262 -11.37 -8.12 -31.28
C ALA A 262 -12.19 -7.56 -30.11
N GLU A 263 -11.51 -7.17 -29.03
CA GLU A 263 -12.16 -6.40 -27.98
C GLU A 263 -12.31 -4.95 -28.46
N ASN A 264 -13.54 -4.43 -28.40
CA ASN A 264 -13.81 -3.00 -28.58
C ASN A 264 -14.13 -2.41 -27.20
N PRO A 265 -13.12 -2.13 -26.37
CA PRO A 265 -13.34 -1.62 -25.02
C PRO A 265 -13.99 -0.24 -25.08
N THR A 266 -14.97 -0.01 -24.23
CA THR A 266 -15.56 1.33 -24.03
C THR A 266 -15.07 1.88 -22.71
N THR A 267 -14.41 3.04 -22.75
CA THR A 267 -14.02 3.79 -21.56
C THR A 267 -15.08 4.82 -21.24
N ILE A 268 -15.54 4.82 -19.99
CA ILE A 268 -16.54 5.76 -19.46
C ILE A 268 -15.92 6.46 -18.26
N LYS A 269 -16.15 7.77 -18.15
CA LYS A 269 -15.77 8.56 -16.97
C LYS A 269 -17.00 9.11 -16.29
N GLY A 270 -17.00 9.13 -14.96
CA GLY A 270 -18.12 9.67 -14.19
C GLY A 270 -17.96 9.56 -12.68
N PHE A 271 -18.96 10.06 -11.98
CA PHE A 271 -18.99 10.20 -10.53
C PHE A 271 -19.63 8.98 -9.86
N ILE A 272 -19.02 8.51 -8.78
CA ILE A 272 -19.58 7.46 -7.92
C ILE A 272 -19.68 8.01 -6.51
N ALA A 273 -20.87 7.86 -5.92
CA ALA A 273 -21.10 8.24 -4.54
C ALA A 273 -20.31 7.32 -3.59
N GLY A 274 -19.55 7.92 -2.70
CA GLY A 274 -18.88 7.23 -1.61
C GLY A 274 -19.87 6.71 -0.57
N GLY A 275 -19.57 5.53 -0.05
CA GLY A 275 -20.28 4.95 1.08
C GLY A 275 -19.53 3.71 1.53
N GLU A 276 -19.31 3.57 2.84
CA GLU A 276 -18.51 2.47 3.41
C GLU A 276 -19.06 1.09 3.02
N ASP A 277 -20.37 0.97 2.82
CA ASP A 277 -21.02 -0.27 2.41
C ASP A 277 -20.99 -0.53 0.89
N ASN A 278 -20.81 0.52 0.09
CA ASN A 278 -20.97 0.45 -1.36
C ASN A 278 -19.63 0.31 -2.07
N VAL A 279 -18.61 1.02 -1.58
CA VAL A 279 -17.31 1.12 -2.22
C VAL A 279 -16.15 1.13 -1.22
N SER A 280 -14.92 0.91 -1.69
CA SER A 280 -13.70 1.15 -0.92
C SER A 280 -12.57 1.60 -1.81
N ARG A 281 -11.88 2.68 -1.45
CA ARG A 281 -10.63 3.09 -2.10
C ARG A 281 -9.54 2.06 -1.82
N ARG A 282 -8.85 1.63 -2.87
CA ARG A 282 -7.74 0.66 -2.81
C ARG A 282 -6.70 1.02 -3.85
N GLY A 283 -5.52 0.42 -3.76
CA GLY A 283 -4.47 0.63 -4.75
C GLY A 283 -3.28 -0.28 -4.48
N PHE A 284 -2.28 -0.16 -5.35
CA PHE A 284 -0.93 -0.61 -5.03
C PHE A 284 -0.23 0.54 -4.33
N TYR A 285 -0.30 0.58 -2.99
CA TYR A 285 0.32 1.65 -2.20
C TYR A 285 1.84 1.44 -2.09
N TRP A 286 2.53 1.67 -3.20
CA TRP A 286 3.95 1.36 -3.38
C TRP A 286 4.83 1.98 -2.30
N ASP A 287 4.65 3.26 -1.99
CA ASP A 287 5.43 3.96 -0.96
C ASP A 287 5.22 3.38 0.44
N LYS A 288 3.97 3.00 0.75
CA LYS A 288 3.66 2.34 2.01
C LYS A 288 4.37 0.98 2.09
N MET A 289 4.43 0.24 0.99
CA MET A 289 5.12 -1.05 0.94
C MET A 289 6.64 -0.88 1.08
N ILE A 290 7.25 0.05 0.33
CA ILE A 290 8.69 0.35 0.42
C ILE A 290 9.07 0.86 1.81
N SER A 291 8.33 1.82 2.37
CA SER A 291 8.59 2.33 3.72
C SER A 291 8.59 1.21 4.77
N LYS A 292 7.69 0.23 4.64
CA LYS A 292 7.65 -0.93 5.53
C LYS A 292 8.84 -1.88 5.32
N ILE A 293 9.30 -2.05 4.08
CA ILE A 293 10.51 -2.81 3.77
C ILE A 293 11.77 -2.12 4.34
N GLU A 294 11.88 -0.81 4.17
CA GLU A 294 12.98 0.00 4.70
C GLU A 294 13.06 -0.06 6.22
N ILE A 295 11.92 0.01 6.92
CA ILE A 295 11.87 -0.19 8.38
C ILE A 295 12.50 -1.53 8.79
N VAL A 296 12.28 -2.61 8.02
CA VAL A 296 12.87 -3.92 8.30
C VAL A 296 14.38 -3.92 8.05
N ASN A 297 14.83 -3.39 6.91
CA ASN A 297 16.27 -3.34 6.58
C ASN A 297 17.05 -2.41 7.52
N ASP A 298 16.46 -1.29 7.93
CA ASP A 298 17.03 -0.40 8.96
C ASP A 298 17.16 -1.11 10.30
N PHE A 299 16.14 -1.88 10.69
CA PHE A 299 16.16 -2.67 11.92
C PHE A 299 17.29 -3.72 11.88
N ILE A 300 17.40 -4.47 10.79
CA ILE A 300 18.46 -5.48 10.56
C ILE A 300 19.85 -4.83 10.57
N THR A 301 20.00 -3.68 9.89
CA THR A 301 21.25 -2.94 9.81
C THR A 301 21.68 -2.42 11.19
N LYS A 302 20.74 -1.88 11.98
CA LYS A 302 21.00 -1.44 13.36
C LYS A 302 21.47 -2.60 14.24
N ALA A 303 20.79 -3.74 14.20
CA ALA A 303 21.17 -4.93 14.96
C ALA A 303 22.57 -5.43 14.55
N THR A 304 22.82 -5.55 13.24
CA THR A 304 24.09 -6.03 12.70
C THR A 304 25.25 -5.10 13.09
N LYS A 305 25.07 -3.78 12.98
CA LYS A 305 26.09 -2.78 13.39
C LYS A 305 26.37 -2.80 14.90
N ALA A 306 25.38 -3.16 15.71
CA ALA A 306 25.51 -3.33 17.15
C ALA A 306 26.03 -4.72 17.56
N ASN A 307 26.34 -5.61 16.59
CA ASN A 307 26.70 -7.01 16.82
C ASN A 307 25.65 -7.80 17.62
N GLU A 308 24.38 -7.38 17.50
CA GLU A 308 23.23 -8.04 18.10
C GLU A 308 22.71 -9.14 17.19
N GLN A 309 22.19 -10.21 17.79
CA GLN A 309 21.63 -11.33 17.06
C GLN A 309 20.14 -11.11 16.77
N LEU A 310 19.71 -11.58 15.61
CA LEU A 310 18.30 -11.59 15.21
C LEU A 310 17.68 -12.97 15.50
N TYR A 311 16.39 -12.95 15.82
CA TYR A 311 15.61 -14.12 16.17
C TYR A 311 14.26 -14.09 15.45
N ILE A 312 13.66 -15.28 15.33
CA ILE A 312 12.26 -15.46 14.93
C ILE A 312 11.48 -16.11 16.06
N VAL A 313 10.18 -15.83 16.12
CA VAL A 313 9.23 -16.59 16.95
C VAL A 313 8.97 -17.97 16.32
N THR A 314 8.87 -19.01 17.15
CA THR A 314 8.55 -20.39 16.74
C THR A 314 7.34 -20.91 17.55
N GLU A 315 6.13 -20.59 17.09
CA GLU A 315 4.87 -20.96 17.77
C GLU A 315 3.90 -21.69 16.82
N TYR A 316 4.46 -22.36 15.81
CA TYR A 316 3.66 -23.16 14.87
C TYR A 316 3.14 -24.44 15.50
N ALA A 317 1.85 -24.39 15.81
CA ALA A 317 1.09 -25.52 16.29
C ALA A 317 -0.14 -25.70 15.38
N PRO A 318 -0.04 -26.49 14.29
CA PRO A 318 -1.13 -26.68 13.35
C PRO A 318 -2.35 -27.28 14.04
N LEU A 319 -3.54 -26.83 13.64
CA LEU A 319 -4.83 -27.30 14.19
C LEU A 319 -5.00 -27.09 15.71
N SER A 320 -4.18 -26.23 16.32
CA SER A 320 -4.25 -25.90 17.74
C SER A 320 -4.93 -24.54 17.97
N ARG A 321 -5.62 -24.41 19.12
CA ARG A 321 -6.20 -23.15 19.64
C ARG A 321 -7.15 -22.45 18.66
N ASP A 322 -8.17 -23.17 18.18
CA ASP A 322 -9.31 -22.60 17.45
C ASP A 322 -10.33 -21.93 18.36
N LYS A 323 -9.87 -20.96 19.16
CA LYS A 323 -10.75 -20.17 20.04
C LYS A 323 -10.75 -18.72 19.59
N PRO A 324 -11.92 -18.06 19.59
CA PRO A 324 -11.97 -16.62 19.40
C PRO A 324 -11.07 -15.92 20.40
N SER A 325 -10.25 -15.00 19.91
CA SER A 325 -9.44 -14.11 20.73
C SER A 325 -9.58 -12.68 20.24
N LYS A 326 -9.42 -11.74 21.17
CA LYS A 326 -9.37 -10.31 20.86
C LYS A 326 -8.07 -9.98 20.14
N LYS A 327 -8.15 -9.03 19.22
CA LYS A 327 -6.98 -8.42 18.60
C LYS A 327 -6.27 -7.53 19.62
N ASP A 328 -4.95 -7.46 19.53
CA ASP A 328 -4.17 -6.44 20.21
C ASP A 328 -4.23 -5.10 19.46
N LYS A 329 -3.50 -4.10 19.94
CA LYS A 329 -3.39 -2.78 19.29
C LYS A 329 -2.80 -2.80 17.87
N PHE A 330 -2.09 -3.85 17.49
CA PHE A 330 -1.52 -4.04 16.16
C PHE A 330 -2.42 -4.89 15.24
N GLY A 331 -3.60 -5.29 15.73
CA GLY A 331 -4.56 -6.10 14.98
C GLY A 331 -4.28 -7.60 15.02
N ASN A 332 -3.26 -8.05 15.75
CA ASN A 332 -2.85 -9.46 15.82
C ASN A 332 -3.62 -10.22 16.90
N LYS A 333 -3.96 -11.48 16.58
CA LYS A 333 -4.62 -12.41 17.51
C LYS A 333 -3.62 -13.37 18.12
N ASN A 334 -3.94 -13.91 19.28
CA ASN A 334 -3.10 -14.89 19.99
C ASN A 334 -2.90 -16.24 19.26
N ASN A 335 -3.57 -16.47 18.13
CA ASN A 335 -3.45 -17.72 17.38
C ASN A 335 -2.04 -17.89 16.83
N GLN A 336 -1.31 -18.88 17.35
CA GLN A 336 0.07 -19.19 16.97
C GLN A 336 0.98 -17.95 17.09
N SER A 337 0.85 -17.28 18.24
CA SER A 337 1.62 -16.11 18.63
C SER A 337 2.09 -16.26 20.06
N ILE A 338 3.26 -15.71 20.38
CA ILE A 338 3.70 -15.51 21.77
C ILE A 338 3.12 -14.21 22.32
N ILE A 339 3.06 -14.09 23.64
CA ILE A 339 2.59 -12.88 24.33
C ILE A 339 3.78 -11.99 24.67
N GLY A 340 3.76 -10.74 24.20
CA GLY A 340 4.66 -9.68 24.60
C GLY A 340 3.99 -8.75 25.61
N TYR A 341 4.64 -8.52 26.74
CA TYR A 341 4.16 -7.64 27.81
C TYR A 341 4.83 -6.27 27.72
N THR A 342 4.14 -5.21 28.13
CA THR A 342 4.71 -3.85 28.20
C THR A 342 5.70 -3.66 29.35
N ASN A 343 5.68 -4.55 30.35
CA ASN A 343 6.68 -4.60 31.42
C ASN A 343 6.99 -6.05 31.85
N SER A 344 8.09 -6.20 32.58
CA SER A 344 8.60 -7.49 33.06
C SER A 344 7.83 -8.10 34.25
N LYS A 345 6.85 -7.38 34.82
CA LYS A 345 5.93 -7.92 35.86
C LYS A 345 4.65 -8.51 35.26
N LYS A 346 4.52 -8.49 33.92
CA LYS A 346 3.34 -8.96 33.17
C LYS A 346 2.05 -8.18 33.48
N GLU A 347 2.20 -6.92 33.90
CA GLU A 347 1.09 -6.01 34.15
C GLU A 347 0.74 -5.20 32.90
N GLY A 348 -0.49 -4.71 32.78
CA GLY A 348 -0.89 -3.78 31.72
C GLY A 348 -1.19 -4.44 30.37
N GLU A 349 -0.99 -3.67 29.30
CA GLU A 349 -1.31 -4.09 27.94
C GLU A 349 -0.35 -5.19 27.45
N ILE A 350 -0.91 -6.13 26.67
CA ILE A 350 -0.16 -7.17 25.98
C ILE A 350 -0.27 -7.00 24.46
N ILE A 351 0.70 -7.57 23.75
CA ILE A 351 0.68 -7.73 22.30
C ILE A 351 0.85 -9.21 21.94
N ASN A 352 0.30 -9.61 20.79
CA ASN A 352 0.46 -10.93 20.21
C ASN A 352 1.53 -10.85 19.11
N ILE A 353 2.63 -11.58 19.28
CA ILE A 353 3.75 -11.62 18.35
C ILE A 353 3.69 -12.94 17.58
N PRO A 354 3.26 -12.94 16.31
CA PRO A 354 3.01 -14.17 15.57
C PRO A 354 4.28 -14.97 15.25
N ASP A 355 4.11 -16.28 15.03
CA ASP A 355 5.14 -17.17 14.48
C ASP A 355 5.86 -16.54 13.28
N GLN A 356 7.17 -16.76 13.18
CA GLN A 356 8.13 -16.18 12.21
C GLN A 356 8.37 -14.68 12.30
N THR A 357 7.75 -13.95 13.24
CA THR A 357 8.07 -12.53 13.45
C THR A 357 9.54 -12.36 13.79
N ILE A 358 10.23 -11.49 13.06
CA ILE A 358 11.63 -11.13 13.32
C ILE A 358 11.72 -10.18 14.53
N PHE A 359 12.66 -10.43 15.43
CA PHE A 359 12.96 -9.56 16.57
C PHE A 359 14.43 -9.63 16.98
N ARG A 360 14.84 -8.72 17.86
CA ARG A 360 16.16 -8.75 18.52
C ARG A 360 15.99 -8.73 20.03
N ILE A 361 16.90 -9.38 20.75
CA ILE A 361 16.94 -9.34 22.22
C ILE A 361 17.86 -8.19 22.64
N ILE A 362 17.33 -7.24 23.40
CA ILE A 362 18.04 -6.04 23.88
C ILE A 362 18.31 -6.06 25.40
N GLY A 363 17.99 -7.16 26.07
CA GLY A 363 18.31 -7.39 27.47
C GLY A 363 17.45 -8.45 28.13
N GLU A 364 17.67 -8.66 29.42
CA GLU A 364 16.91 -9.60 30.26
C GLU A 364 16.62 -8.95 31.62
N VAL A 365 15.37 -9.00 32.07
CA VAL A 365 14.94 -8.43 33.36
C VAL A 365 13.86 -9.33 33.95
N ASN A 366 13.96 -9.67 35.24
CA ASN A 366 13.00 -10.53 35.94
C ASN A 366 12.74 -11.87 35.22
N ASN A 367 13.79 -12.51 34.70
CA ASN A 367 13.71 -13.76 33.93
C ASN A 367 12.82 -13.67 32.65
N MET A 368 12.63 -12.45 32.13
CA MET A 368 11.98 -12.19 30.86
C MET A 368 12.96 -11.54 29.90
N LEU A 369 12.86 -11.92 28.63
CA LEU A 369 13.65 -11.32 27.56
C LEU A 369 13.02 -10.00 27.16
N LYS A 370 13.81 -8.93 27.16
CA LYS A 370 13.45 -7.62 26.64
C LYS A 370 13.77 -7.60 25.15
N ILE A 371 12.77 -7.39 24.32
CA ILE A 371 12.87 -7.50 22.87
C ILE A 371 12.37 -6.24 22.15
N GLU A 372 12.78 -6.11 20.90
CA GLU A 372 12.28 -5.11 19.96
C GLU A 372 11.98 -5.80 18.62
N THR A 373 10.92 -5.39 17.94
CA THR A 373 10.54 -5.87 16.60
C THR A 373 10.47 -4.70 15.62
N PRO A 374 10.65 -4.93 14.30
CA PRO A 374 10.63 -3.84 13.33
C PRO A 374 9.29 -3.11 13.26
N PHE A 375 8.15 -3.81 13.44
CA PHE A 375 6.81 -3.21 13.24
C PHE A 375 6.08 -2.86 14.52
N TYR A 376 6.34 -3.57 15.61
CA TYR A 376 5.68 -3.31 16.89
C TYR A 376 6.51 -2.37 17.76
N GLY A 377 7.78 -2.17 17.39
CA GLY A 377 8.77 -1.43 18.17
C GLY A 377 9.19 -2.21 19.41
N GLY A 378 9.49 -1.48 20.47
CA GLY A 378 9.86 -2.03 21.76
C GLY A 378 10.19 -0.92 22.76
N PRO A 379 10.60 -1.28 23.98
CA PRO A 379 10.77 -2.66 24.44
C PRO A 379 9.45 -3.38 24.78
N TYR A 380 9.39 -4.67 24.46
CA TYR A 380 8.42 -5.61 25.03
C TYR A 380 9.13 -6.72 25.78
N PHE A 381 8.43 -7.41 26.68
CA PHE A 381 8.97 -8.50 27.49
C PHE A 381 8.29 -9.81 27.10
N ILE A 382 9.07 -10.83 26.77
CA ILE A 382 8.58 -12.19 26.50
C ILE A 382 9.15 -13.17 27.52
N GLU A 383 8.42 -14.25 27.78
CA GLU A 383 8.93 -15.32 28.63
C GLU A 383 10.16 -15.98 28.01
N LYS A 384 11.19 -16.21 28.83
CA LYS A 384 12.38 -16.97 28.44
C LYS A 384 12.04 -18.47 28.44
N LYS A 385 11.38 -18.91 27.38
CA LYS A 385 11.01 -20.30 27.18
C LYS A 385 11.79 -20.87 26.01
N GLU A 386 12.43 -22.02 26.22
CA GLU A 386 13.08 -22.76 25.13
C GLU A 386 12.05 -23.13 24.06
N ASP A 387 12.50 -23.22 22.80
CA ASP A 387 11.69 -23.56 21.62
C ASP A 387 10.60 -22.56 21.19
N THR A 388 10.40 -21.43 21.88
CA THR A 388 9.46 -20.37 21.43
C THR A 388 10.11 -19.33 20.52
N TYR A 389 11.44 -19.36 20.40
CA TYR A 389 12.18 -18.54 19.46
C TYR A 389 13.43 -19.26 18.97
N LYS A 390 13.90 -18.88 17.78
CA LYS A 390 15.11 -19.42 17.15
C LYS A 390 15.96 -18.30 16.58
N LYS A 391 17.28 -18.40 16.75
CA LYS A 391 18.24 -17.48 16.15
C LYS A 391 18.24 -17.60 14.62
N ILE A 392 18.32 -16.46 13.93
CA ILE A 392 18.44 -16.38 12.48
C ILE A 392 19.92 -16.46 12.08
N GLU A 393 20.29 -17.42 11.23
CA GLU A 393 21.68 -17.63 10.79
C GLU A 393 21.95 -17.13 9.35
N ASN A 394 20.90 -16.98 8.53
CA ASN A 394 21.02 -16.62 7.11
C ASN A 394 20.85 -15.12 6.82
N ILE A 395 20.64 -14.28 7.83
CA ILE A 395 20.66 -12.81 7.69
C ILE A 395 21.98 -12.30 8.24
N LYS A 396 22.84 -11.77 7.36
CA LYS A 396 24.16 -11.22 7.70
C LYS A 396 24.30 -9.72 7.42
N GLY A 397 23.23 -9.10 6.93
CA GLY A 397 23.15 -7.72 6.48
C GLY A 397 21.77 -7.46 5.90
N GLU A 398 21.63 -6.38 5.13
CA GLU A 398 20.37 -6.04 4.46
C GLU A 398 19.84 -7.21 3.62
N VAL A 399 18.52 -7.40 3.68
CA VAL A 399 17.81 -8.40 2.90
C VAL A 399 17.44 -7.80 1.56
N ASN A 400 17.53 -8.61 0.49
CA ASN A 400 17.23 -8.15 -0.85
C ASN A 400 15.85 -8.60 -1.36
N LYS A 401 15.24 -9.64 -0.79
CA LYS A 401 13.97 -10.20 -1.27
C LYS A 401 12.83 -9.96 -0.30
N PHE A 402 11.78 -9.29 -0.78
CA PHE A 402 10.59 -9.01 0.00
C PHE A 402 9.31 -9.40 -0.74
N VAL A 403 8.34 -9.88 0.03
CA VAL A 403 6.94 -10.04 -0.42
C VAL A 403 6.09 -9.09 0.41
N ALA A 404 5.60 -8.01 -0.19
CA ALA A 404 4.73 -7.04 0.46
C ALA A 404 3.26 -7.38 0.18
N ILE A 405 2.47 -7.57 1.24
CA ILE A 405 1.05 -7.94 1.17
C ILE A 405 0.24 -6.84 1.83
N ASP A 406 -0.76 -6.31 1.13
CA ASP A 406 -1.73 -5.37 1.68
C ASP A 406 -3.10 -6.03 1.82
N PRO A 407 -3.47 -6.51 3.03
CA PRO A 407 -4.78 -7.06 3.28
C PRO A 407 -5.92 -6.06 3.08
N SER A 408 -5.70 -4.76 3.22
CA SER A 408 -6.75 -3.76 3.02
C SER A 408 -7.08 -3.57 1.53
N SER A 409 -6.06 -3.57 0.68
CA SER A 409 -6.22 -3.46 -0.78
C SER A 409 -6.44 -4.80 -1.49
N GLN A 410 -6.14 -5.92 -0.83
CA GLN A 410 -6.09 -7.27 -1.43
C GLN A 410 -5.07 -7.34 -2.58
N THR A 411 -3.89 -6.75 -2.36
CA THR A 411 -2.78 -6.68 -3.32
C THR A 411 -1.50 -7.27 -2.74
N GLU A 412 -0.62 -7.73 -3.62
CA GLU A 412 0.71 -8.22 -3.28
C GLU A 412 1.74 -7.75 -4.31
N VAL A 413 2.96 -7.47 -3.84
CA VAL A 413 4.11 -7.12 -4.66
C VAL A 413 5.35 -7.87 -4.19
N LEU A 414 6.12 -8.40 -5.14
CA LEU A 414 7.47 -8.93 -4.89
C LEU A 414 8.50 -7.86 -5.25
N PHE A 415 9.34 -7.51 -4.29
CA PHE A 415 10.43 -6.56 -4.45
C PHE A 415 11.78 -7.26 -4.35
N GLN A 416 12.69 -6.89 -5.26
CA GLN A 416 14.09 -7.25 -5.23
C GLN A 416 14.93 -5.98 -5.10
N ARG A 417 15.61 -5.81 -3.97
CA ARG A 417 16.61 -4.74 -3.81
C ARG A 417 17.80 -5.01 -4.70
N ASN A 418 18.30 -3.97 -5.36
CA ASN A 418 19.58 -3.95 -6.05
C ASN A 418 20.63 -3.33 -5.12
N PRO A 419 21.61 -4.10 -4.61
CA PRO A 419 22.61 -3.60 -3.66
C PRO A 419 23.51 -2.47 -4.19
N GLU A 420 23.68 -2.34 -5.50
CA GLU A 420 24.56 -1.32 -6.10
C GLU A 420 23.88 0.05 -6.20
N THR A 421 22.56 0.04 -6.43
CA THR A 421 21.77 1.27 -6.60
C THR A 421 20.89 1.59 -5.41
N GLU A 422 20.76 0.64 -4.48
CA GLU A 422 19.86 0.64 -3.32
C GLU A 422 18.36 0.73 -3.66
N LYS A 423 18.00 0.71 -4.95
CA LYS A 423 16.62 0.75 -5.43
C LYS A 423 15.94 -0.61 -5.37
N TYR A 424 14.61 -0.59 -5.35
CA TYR A 424 13.78 -1.80 -5.36
C TYR A 424 13.18 -2.06 -6.74
N GLU A 425 13.46 -3.23 -7.30
CA GLU A 425 12.90 -3.72 -8.55
C GLU A 425 11.60 -4.47 -8.28
N VAL A 426 10.54 -4.16 -9.04
CA VAL A 426 9.28 -4.92 -8.98
C VAL A 426 9.43 -6.19 -9.79
N VAL A 427 9.43 -7.33 -9.13
CA VAL A 427 9.56 -8.65 -9.78
C VAL A 427 8.22 -9.09 -10.37
N THR A 428 7.15 -8.95 -9.58
CA THR A 428 5.76 -9.22 -9.96
C THR A 428 4.82 -8.53 -8.98
N TYR A 429 3.57 -8.36 -9.38
CA TYR A 429 2.51 -7.79 -8.54
C TYR A 429 1.18 -8.43 -8.93
N SER A 430 0.28 -8.61 -7.96
CA SER A 430 -0.99 -9.28 -8.22
C SER A 430 -2.08 -8.87 -7.23
N TYR A 431 -3.33 -9.16 -7.60
CA TYR A 431 -4.40 -9.26 -6.63
C TYR A 431 -4.33 -10.59 -5.88
N VAL A 432 -4.73 -10.58 -4.62
CA VAL A 432 -4.75 -11.76 -3.75
C VAL A 432 -6.06 -11.86 -2.96
N THR A 433 -6.30 -12.96 -2.27
CA THR A 433 -7.32 -13.03 -1.21
C THR A 433 -6.66 -13.36 0.13
N THR A 434 -6.74 -12.45 1.09
CA THR A 434 -6.14 -12.64 2.42
C THR A 434 -7.14 -13.23 3.43
N GLY A 435 -6.65 -13.54 4.63
CA GLY A 435 -7.42 -14.08 5.74
C GLY A 435 -8.49 -13.11 6.23
N LYS A 436 -9.68 -13.62 6.50
CA LYS A 436 -10.74 -12.88 7.18
C LYS A 436 -10.75 -13.18 8.67
N ASP A 437 -11.22 -12.20 9.42
CA ASP A 437 -11.48 -12.40 10.84
C ASP A 437 -12.84 -13.07 11.04
N GLY A 438 -12.91 -14.16 11.82
CA GLY A 438 -14.16 -14.86 12.08
C GLY A 438 -14.03 -16.05 13.03
N TRP A 439 -15.12 -16.80 13.21
CA TRP A 439 -15.10 -18.05 13.98
C TRP A 439 -14.34 -19.13 13.19
N GLY A 440 -13.21 -19.62 13.70
CA GLY A 440 -12.37 -20.60 13.01
C GLY A 440 -11.66 -20.07 11.75
N SER A 441 -11.60 -18.74 11.59
CA SER A 441 -10.79 -18.07 10.56
C SER A 441 -10.05 -16.90 11.19
N TYR A 442 -8.82 -16.68 10.74
CA TYR A 442 -7.98 -15.61 11.26
C TYR A 442 -7.64 -14.65 10.13
N GLU A 443 -7.59 -13.38 10.48
CA GLU A 443 -7.01 -12.39 9.61
C GLU A 443 -5.53 -12.72 9.36
N THR A 444 -5.05 -12.44 8.15
CA THR A 444 -3.62 -12.53 7.85
C THR A 444 -2.87 -11.59 8.80
N PRO A 445 -1.92 -12.09 9.62
CA PRO A 445 -1.33 -11.30 10.69
C PRO A 445 -0.49 -10.15 10.13
N HIS A 446 -0.57 -8.99 10.78
CA HIS A 446 0.30 -7.84 10.51
C HIS A 446 1.70 -8.15 11.06
N GLY A 447 2.77 -7.79 10.35
CA GLY A 447 4.15 -8.03 10.83
C GLY A 447 5.19 -8.19 9.72
N ALA A 448 6.43 -8.42 10.14
CA ALA A 448 7.56 -8.76 9.28
C ALA A 448 8.02 -10.20 9.60
N PHE A 449 7.85 -11.09 8.62
CA PHE A 449 7.98 -12.52 8.81
C PHE A 449 9.07 -13.11 7.93
N LEU A 450 9.99 -13.89 8.50
CA LEU A 450 10.93 -14.66 7.72
C LEU A 450 10.21 -15.83 7.03
N ILE A 451 10.39 -15.99 5.72
CA ILE A 451 9.84 -17.15 5.01
C ILE A 451 10.50 -18.42 5.54
N ALA A 452 9.69 -19.33 6.10
CA ALA A 452 10.19 -20.54 6.73
C ALA A 452 10.61 -21.60 5.69
N PHE A 453 9.72 -21.86 4.73
CA PHE A 453 9.94 -22.80 3.64
C PHE A 453 8.88 -22.65 2.54
N THR A 454 9.14 -23.26 1.40
CA THR A 454 8.16 -23.51 0.34
C THR A 454 7.90 -25.02 0.19
N ARG A 455 6.77 -25.39 -0.44
CA ARG A 455 6.43 -26.78 -0.75
C ARG A 455 5.54 -26.89 -1.99
N PRO A 456 5.51 -28.04 -2.69
CA PRO A 456 4.79 -28.17 -3.96
C PRO A 456 3.26 -28.14 -3.81
N TYR A 457 2.72 -28.47 -2.65
CA TYR A 457 1.30 -28.36 -2.33
C TYR A 457 1.10 -28.29 -0.83
N MET A 458 -0.04 -27.76 -0.39
CA MET A 458 -0.50 -27.85 1.00
C MET A 458 -1.90 -28.47 1.06
N THR A 459 -2.13 -29.33 2.03
CA THR A 459 -3.47 -29.86 2.31
C THR A 459 -4.20 -28.96 3.30
N PHE A 460 -5.53 -28.92 3.18
CA PHE A 460 -6.38 -28.24 4.15
C PHE A 460 -7.44 -29.20 4.67
N THR A 461 -7.90 -28.92 5.89
CA THR A 461 -8.82 -29.79 6.62
C THR A 461 -10.26 -29.30 6.51
N ARG A 462 -11.21 -30.22 6.69
CA ARG A 462 -12.64 -29.93 6.89
C ARG A 462 -13.18 -30.81 8.01
N HIS A 463 -14.36 -30.50 8.52
CA HIS A 463 -15.05 -31.41 9.43
C HIS A 463 -15.29 -32.77 8.77
N ALA A 464 -14.99 -33.82 9.53
CA ALA A 464 -15.26 -35.18 9.13
C ALA A 464 -16.77 -35.43 9.08
N ARG A 465 -17.20 -36.13 8.04
CA ARG A 465 -18.54 -36.69 7.86
C ARG A 465 -18.45 -38.20 8.05
N GLU A 466 -19.59 -38.85 8.18
CA GLU A 466 -19.65 -40.31 8.26
C GLU A 466 -18.91 -40.95 7.06
N GLY A 467 -18.04 -41.92 7.34
CA GLY A 467 -17.21 -42.60 6.35
C GLY A 467 -15.90 -41.90 5.97
N ASP A 468 -15.64 -40.67 6.46
CA ASP A 468 -14.37 -39.99 6.20
C ASP A 468 -13.21 -40.63 6.99
N LYS A 469 -12.03 -40.70 6.34
CA LYS A 469 -10.78 -41.01 7.05
C LYS A 469 -10.37 -39.81 7.89
N THR A 470 -10.43 -39.94 9.21
CA THR A 470 -10.12 -38.86 10.14
C THR A 470 -8.62 -38.65 10.34
N LEU A 471 -8.24 -37.49 10.88
CA LEU A 471 -6.86 -37.18 11.19
C LEU A 471 -6.44 -37.79 12.54
N PRO A 472 -5.20 -38.29 12.67
CA PRO A 472 -4.66 -38.74 13.94
C PRO A 472 -4.77 -37.63 15.01
N GLY A 473 -5.39 -37.94 16.16
CA GLY A 473 -5.60 -36.99 17.25
C GLY A 473 -6.68 -35.92 17.02
N ARG A 474 -7.34 -35.90 15.85
CA ARG A 474 -8.45 -34.99 15.50
C ARG A 474 -9.52 -35.76 14.72
N SER A 475 -10.28 -36.58 15.44
CA SER A 475 -11.36 -37.40 14.87
C SER A 475 -12.49 -36.57 14.27
N ASP A 476 -12.60 -35.30 14.63
CA ASP A 476 -13.55 -34.33 14.10
C ASP A 476 -13.14 -33.75 12.73
N LEU A 477 -11.91 -34.01 12.25
CA LEU A 477 -11.37 -33.46 11.01
C LEU A 477 -10.91 -34.55 10.03
N THR A 478 -10.99 -34.22 8.74
CA THR A 478 -10.41 -34.98 7.62
C THR A 478 -9.74 -34.03 6.63
N ILE A 479 -8.97 -34.56 5.67
CA ILE A 479 -8.43 -33.77 4.57
C ILE A 479 -9.58 -33.40 3.61
N GLY A 480 -9.81 -32.09 3.45
CA GLY A 480 -10.83 -31.57 2.54
C GLY A 480 -10.34 -31.40 1.11
N GLY A 481 -9.03 -31.22 0.92
CA GLY A 481 -8.45 -30.92 -0.38
C GLY A 481 -7.00 -30.45 -0.29
N SER A 482 -6.53 -29.84 -1.38
CA SER A 482 -5.20 -29.26 -1.46
C SER A 482 -5.18 -27.97 -2.27
N ALA A 483 -4.13 -27.16 -2.04
CA ALA A 483 -3.75 -26.06 -2.90
C ALA A 483 -2.35 -26.33 -3.45
N LYS A 484 -2.16 -26.04 -4.74
CA LYS A 484 -0.86 -26.15 -5.40
C LYS A 484 0.04 -25.01 -4.96
N TYR A 485 1.32 -25.33 -4.76
CA TYR A 485 2.40 -24.45 -4.31
C TYR A 485 2.07 -23.74 -3.00
N ALA A 486 2.99 -23.75 -2.05
CA ALA A 486 2.78 -23.04 -0.80
C ALA A 486 4.07 -22.45 -0.27
N VAL A 487 3.98 -21.26 0.31
CA VAL A 487 5.05 -20.57 1.01
C VAL A 487 4.57 -20.30 2.44
N ARG A 488 5.26 -20.86 3.43
CA ARG A 488 4.91 -20.63 4.83
C ARG A 488 5.56 -19.35 5.33
N PHE A 489 4.74 -18.42 5.81
CA PHE A 489 5.24 -17.16 6.37
C PHE A 489 4.85 -16.95 7.84
N SER A 490 3.72 -17.45 8.36
CA SER A 490 3.41 -17.30 9.78
C SER A 490 2.39 -18.32 10.28
N GLY A 491 2.80 -19.22 11.15
CA GLY A 491 1.96 -20.24 11.73
C GLY A 491 1.29 -21.09 10.63
N GLY A 492 -0.04 -21.26 10.72
CA GLY A 492 -0.88 -21.85 9.68
C GLY A 492 -1.17 -20.94 8.47
N GLY A 493 -0.57 -19.74 8.40
CA GLY A 493 -0.67 -18.81 7.29
C GLY A 493 0.34 -19.13 6.19
N TYR A 494 -0.19 -19.44 5.01
CA TYR A 494 0.59 -19.71 3.81
C TYR A 494 0.17 -18.78 2.67
N MET A 495 1.10 -18.42 1.79
CA MET A 495 0.77 -17.99 0.43
C MET A 495 0.60 -19.25 -0.41
N HIS A 496 -0.51 -19.42 -1.13
CA HIS A 496 -0.77 -20.65 -1.87
C HIS A 496 -1.71 -20.44 -3.07
N GLY A 497 -1.74 -21.42 -3.99
CA GLY A 497 -2.62 -21.41 -5.15
C GLY A 497 -4.09 -21.59 -4.78
N ILE A 498 -4.96 -21.84 -5.75
CA ILE A 498 -6.39 -21.93 -5.48
C ILE A 498 -6.71 -23.28 -4.79
N PRO A 499 -7.29 -23.27 -3.58
CA PRO A 499 -7.63 -24.51 -2.89
C PRO A 499 -8.80 -25.21 -3.58
N VAL A 500 -8.64 -26.50 -3.83
CA VAL A 500 -9.66 -27.37 -4.44
C VAL A 500 -9.79 -28.69 -3.68
N GLY A 501 -10.97 -29.32 -3.79
CA GLY A 501 -11.21 -30.63 -3.19
C GLY A 501 -10.35 -31.74 -3.82
N LEU A 502 -10.16 -32.85 -3.10
CA LEU A 502 -9.29 -33.96 -3.52
C LEU A 502 -9.62 -34.54 -4.90
N ASN A 503 -10.90 -34.52 -5.30
CA ASN A 503 -11.38 -35.09 -6.55
C ASN A 503 -11.58 -34.03 -7.65
N PHE A 504 -11.11 -32.80 -7.46
CA PHE A 504 -11.28 -31.74 -8.44
C PHE A 504 -10.53 -32.05 -9.74
N LYS A 505 -11.25 -31.96 -10.86
CA LYS A 505 -10.69 -32.07 -12.21
C LYS A 505 -11.02 -30.79 -12.97
N GLY A 506 -10.05 -30.25 -13.70
CA GLY A 506 -10.22 -29.06 -14.53
C GLY A 506 -9.35 -27.88 -14.08
N SER A 507 -9.68 -26.70 -14.59
CA SER A 507 -8.93 -25.47 -14.30
C SER A 507 -9.42 -24.81 -13.02
N THR A 508 -8.50 -24.48 -12.12
CA THR A 508 -8.78 -23.72 -10.91
C THR A 508 -9.35 -22.34 -11.20
N LEU A 509 -9.06 -21.76 -12.37
CA LEU A 509 -9.62 -20.48 -12.84
C LEU A 509 -11.15 -20.49 -12.98
N SER A 510 -11.76 -21.67 -13.13
CA SER A 510 -13.21 -21.82 -13.25
C SER A 510 -13.92 -21.92 -11.89
N THR A 511 -13.18 -21.83 -10.79
CA THR A 511 -13.76 -21.94 -9.43
C THR A 511 -14.26 -20.60 -8.93
N GLY A 512 -15.29 -20.63 -8.07
CA GLY A 512 -15.72 -19.43 -7.35
C GLY A 512 -14.62 -18.84 -6.46
N THR A 513 -13.66 -19.64 -6.01
CA THR A 513 -12.49 -19.15 -5.25
C THR A 513 -11.59 -18.26 -6.11
N ALA A 514 -11.38 -18.61 -7.38
CA ALA A 514 -10.63 -17.78 -8.33
C ALA A 514 -11.26 -16.40 -8.51
N GLN A 515 -12.59 -16.37 -8.63
CA GLN A 515 -13.37 -15.14 -8.84
C GLN A 515 -13.31 -14.17 -7.65
N LYS A 516 -12.93 -14.65 -6.46
CA LYS A 516 -12.79 -13.82 -5.26
C LYS A 516 -11.42 -13.15 -5.11
N ILE A 517 -10.43 -13.52 -5.92
CA ILE A 517 -9.10 -12.89 -5.88
C ILE A 517 -9.22 -11.39 -6.15
N GLY A 518 -8.65 -10.56 -5.25
CA GLY A 518 -8.74 -9.10 -5.33
C GLY A 518 -10.10 -8.52 -4.95
N THR A 519 -10.96 -9.28 -4.25
CA THR A 519 -12.29 -8.81 -3.83
C THR A 519 -12.34 -8.51 -2.33
N TYR A 520 -12.61 -9.49 -1.48
CA TYR A 520 -12.67 -9.34 -0.04
C TYR A 520 -11.85 -10.44 0.63
N LYS A 521 -11.51 -10.21 1.90
CA LYS A 521 -10.86 -11.20 2.75
C LYS A 521 -11.77 -12.41 2.89
N ASP A 522 -11.30 -13.59 2.51
CA ASP A 522 -12.11 -14.83 2.56
C ASP A 522 -11.31 -16.09 2.92
N SER A 523 -9.98 -15.96 3.09
CA SER A 523 -9.14 -17.08 3.49
C SER A 523 -9.19 -17.30 5.01
N HIS A 524 -8.60 -18.41 5.47
CA HIS A 524 -8.38 -18.71 6.89
C HIS A 524 -6.89 -18.46 7.20
N LYS A 525 -6.49 -17.21 7.42
CA LYS A 525 -5.10 -16.72 7.64
C LYS A 525 -4.21 -16.62 6.40
N CYS A 526 -4.39 -17.50 5.42
CA CYS A 526 -3.59 -17.58 4.19
C CYS A 526 -3.72 -16.37 3.25
N VAL A 527 -2.85 -16.34 2.24
CA VAL A 527 -2.95 -15.47 1.07
C VAL A 527 -3.13 -16.37 -0.14
N ARG A 528 -4.22 -16.18 -0.89
CA ARG A 528 -4.56 -17.00 -2.06
C ARG A 528 -4.16 -16.28 -3.34
N HIS A 529 -3.60 -17.05 -4.26
CA HIS A 529 -3.12 -16.62 -5.57
C HIS A 529 -3.71 -17.49 -6.68
N PHE A 530 -3.61 -17.01 -7.92
CA PHE A 530 -3.70 -17.90 -9.08
C PHE A 530 -2.52 -18.88 -9.09
N ASP A 531 -2.74 -20.10 -9.59
CA ASP A 531 -1.76 -21.20 -9.50
C ASP A 531 -0.43 -20.85 -10.17
N ASP A 532 -0.47 -20.14 -11.30
CA ASP A 532 0.74 -19.74 -12.04
C ASP A 532 1.52 -18.62 -11.33
N GLN A 533 0.80 -17.69 -10.69
CA GLN A 533 1.40 -16.64 -9.87
C GLN A 533 2.16 -17.24 -8.68
N ILE A 534 1.56 -18.15 -7.91
CA ILE A 534 2.25 -18.77 -6.77
C ILE A 534 3.37 -19.71 -7.21
N GLU A 535 3.25 -20.37 -8.36
CA GLU A 535 4.32 -21.18 -8.93
C GLU A 535 5.55 -20.32 -9.19
N PHE A 536 5.36 -19.14 -9.81
CA PHE A 536 6.42 -18.18 -10.03
C PHE A 536 7.03 -17.71 -8.71
N ILE A 537 6.21 -17.35 -7.71
CA ILE A 537 6.69 -16.91 -6.39
C ILE A 537 7.54 -18.00 -5.72
N VAL A 538 7.08 -19.26 -5.71
CA VAL A 538 7.85 -20.38 -5.13
C VAL A 538 9.19 -20.57 -5.83
N LYS A 539 9.23 -20.48 -7.16
CA LYS A 539 10.48 -20.56 -7.94
C LYS A 539 11.42 -19.40 -7.63
N TRP A 540 10.88 -18.18 -7.53
CA TRP A 540 11.68 -16.98 -7.21
C TRP A 540 12.25 -17.01 -5.79
N ILE A 541 11.44 -17.45 -4.80
CA ILE A 541 11.88 -17.62 -3.41
C ILE A 541 12.97 -18.67 -3.31
N ASN A 542 12.75 -19.84 -3.91
CA ASN A 542 13.73 -20.91 -3.84
C ASN A 542 14.99 -20.61 -4.64
N ALA A 543 14.87 -19.89 -5.76
CA ALA A 543 15.93 -19.75 -6.76
C ALA A 543 16.59 -21.12 -7.02
N ASP A 544 17.90 -21.23 -6.77
CA ASP A 544 18.65 -22.48 -6.94
C ASP A 544 18.77 -23.33 -5.67
N SER A 545 18.09 -22.95 -4.56
CA SER A 545 18.23 -23.58 -3.25
C SER A 545 18.16 -25.11 -3.30
N LYS A 546 19.13 -25.74 -2.68
CA LYS A 546 19.20 -27.20 -2.52
C LYS A 546 18.84 -27.67 -1.11
N ILE A 547 18.55 -26.76 -0.19
CA ILE A 547 18.21 -27.11 1.20
C ILE A 547 16.80 -27.69 1.25
N LYS A 548 16.69 -28.97 1.63
CA LYS A 548 15.43 -29.71 1.73
C LYS A 548 15.18 -30.23 3.14
N ASP A 549 13.93 -30.17 3.56
CA ASP A 549 13.42 -30.88 4.73
C ASP A 549 12.11 -31.59 4.33
N ARG A 550 12.22 -32.89 4.03
CA ARG A 550 11.13 -33.68 3.41
C ARG A 550 10.66 -32.99 2.12
N ASP A 551 9.36 -32.70 2.01
CA ASP A 551 8.77 -32.01 0.86
C ASP A 551 9.02 -30.49 0.84
N ASN A 552 9.61 -29.95 1.92
CA ASN A 552 9.86 -28.52 2.06
C ASN A 552 11.20 -28.14 1.44
N THR A 553 11.24 -26.95 0.84
CA THR A 553 12.48 -26.30 0.38
C THR A 553 12.70 -25.05 1.23
N ILE A 554 13.89 -24.94 1.82
CA ILE A 554 14.25 -23.80 2.66
C ILE A 554 15.00 -22.79 1.78
N PRO A 555 14.60 -21.50 1.75
CA PRO A 555 15.33 -20.50 0.98
C PRO A 555 16.77 -20.34 1.49
N GLU A 556 17.75 -20.36 0.58
CA GLU A 556 19.16 -20.09 0.93
C GLU A 556 19.35 -18.60 1.21
N GLU A 557 18.85 -17.75 0.32
CA GLU A 557 18.76 -16.30 0.53
C GLU A 557 17.55 -15.97 1.40
N PRO A 558 17.67 -15.12 2.44
CA PRO A 558 16.54 -14.72 3.26
C PRO A 558 15.49 -13.98 2.42
N VAL A 559 14.24 -14.38 2.59
CA VAL A 559 13.06 -13.69 2.03
C VAL A 559 12.16 -13.28 3.19
N ILE A 560 11.72 -12.03 3.20
CA ILE A 560 10.84 -11.51 4.24
C ILE A 560 9.46 -11.17 3.66
N ALA A 561 8.40 -11.72 4.25
CA ALA A 561 7.04 -11.28 4.01
C ALA A 561 6.70 -10.11 4.93
N VAL A 562 6.28 -8.99 4.35
CA VAL A 562 5.85 -7.78 5.03
C VAL A 562 4.34 -7.65 4.84
N VAL A 563 3.58 -7.79 5.91
CA VAL A 563 2.12 -7.61 5.90
C VAL A 563 1.80 -6.23 6.49
N LEU A 564 1.13 -5.40 5.70
CA LEU A 564 0.95 -3.95 5.93
C LEU A 564 -0.04 -3.56 7.03
#